data_AF-A0A6G8G317-F1
#
_entry.id   AF-A0A6G8G317-F1
#
_cell.length_a   1.000
_cell.length_b   1.000
_cell.length_c   1.000
_cell.angle_alpha   90.00
_cell.angle_beta   90.00
_cell.angle_gamma   90.00
#
_symmetry.space_group_name_H-M   'P 1'
#
loop_
_entity.id
_entity.type
_entity.pdbx_description
1 polymer ?
#
loop_
_entity_poly.entity_id
_entity_poly.type
_entity_poly.pdbx_seq_one_letter_code
_entity_poly.pdbx_strand_id
1 'polypeptide(L)'
;MIDEFCPQFTPGGEVLYVGDADKKWAHFERERLAELAVTVNQHGKMPDLVVYLPDRDWLVLMEAASSHGPVDAKRHGELSVLFEDASPGLVYISCFPDRREMRKYLHRIAWETDVWCADDPTHLIHFDGERFLGPYE
;
A
#
# COMPACT_ATOMS: atom_id res chain seq x y z
N MET A 1 -8.85 5.33 -2.96
CA MET A 1 -7.52 4.79 -3.31
C MET A 1 -7.34 4.78 -4.83
N ILE A 2 -8.02 3.89 -5.58
CA ILE A 2 -7.86 3.79 -7.04
C ILE A 2 -8.15 5.11 -7.76
N ASP A 3 -9.24 5.81 -7.40
CA ASP A 3 -9.66 7.02 -8.13
C ASP A 3 -8.92 8.31 -7.71
N GLU A 4 -8.21 8.30 -6.58
CA GLU A 4 -7.63 9.52 -5.99
C GLU A 4 -6.14 9.40 -5.70
N PHE A 5 -5.72 8.34 -4.99
CA PHE A 5 -4.31 8.09 -4.69
C PHE A 5 -3.54 7.71 -5.96
N CYS A 6 -4.04 6.73 -6.73
CA CYS A 6 -3.28 6.17 -7.84
C CYS A 6 -2.94 7.21 -8.92
N PRO A 7 -3.87 8.08 -9.37
CA PRO A 7 -3.54 9.13 -10.35
C PRO A 7 -2.49 10.13 -9.84
N GLN A 8 -2.43 10.34 -8.51
CA GLN A 8 -1.56 11.32 -7.89
C GLN A 8 -0.15 10.79 -7.60
N PHE A 9 -0.03 9.57 -7.06
CA PHE A 9 1.23 9.04 -6.55
C PHE A 9 1.78 7.85 -7.33
N THR A 10 0.94 7.16 -8.10
CA THR A 10 1.35 6.06 -8.97
C THR A 10 0.81 6.26 -10.40
N PRO A 11 1.02 7.42 -11.04
CA PRO A 11 0.54 7.64 -12.39
C PRO A 11 1.15 6.63 -13.36
N GLY A 12 0.32 6.04 -14.22
CA GLY A 12 0.75 4.93 -15.09
C GLY A 12 0.91 3.59 -14.37
N GLY A 13 0.56 3.51 -13.09
CA GLY A 13 0.58 2.26 -12.33
C GLY A 13 -0.49 1.27 -12.80
N GLU A 14 -0.11 0.00 -12.80
CA GLU A 14 -0.95 -1.15 -13.11
C GLU A 14 -1.60 -1.65 -11.82
N VAL A 15 -2.94 -1.60 -11.72
CA VAL A 15 -3.66 -2.23 -10.61
C VAL A 15 -3.61 -3.74 -10.82
N LEU A 16 -2.95 -4.47 -9.91
CA LEU A 16 -2.75 -5.93 -10.03
C LEU A 16 -3.68 -6.74 -9.12
N TYR A 17 -4.13 -6.14 -8.02
CA TYR A 17 -5.02 -6.79 -7.07
C TYR A 17 -5.93 -5.77 -6.40
N VAL A 18 -7.22 -6.12 -6.25
CA VAL A 18 -8.18 -5.39 -5.42
C VAL A 18 -8.88 -6.39 -4.51
N GLY A 19 -8.70 -6.22 -3.20
CA GLY A 19 -9.36 -6.99 -2.16
C GLY A 19 -10.81 -6.51 -2.00
N ASP A 20 -11.74 -7.45 -1.94
CA ASP A 20 -13.16 -7.16 -1.79
C ASP A 20 -13.69 -7.76 -0.48
N ALA A 21 -14.26 -6.92 0.39
CA ALA A 21 -15.00 -7.37 1.57
C ALA A 21 -16.36 -8.01 1.21
N ASP A 22 -16.92 -7.68 0.04
CA ASP A 22 -18.32 -7.96 -0.37
C ASP A 22 -18.45 -8.76 -1.69
N LYS A 23 -17.37 -9.37 -2.18
CA LYS A 23 -17.32 -10.44 -3.21
C LYS A 23 -17.87 -10.14 -4.62
N LYS A 24 -18.04 -8.89 -5.04
CA LYS A 24 -18.51 -8.56 -6.41
C LYS A 24 -17.40 -8.18 -7.39
N TRP A 25 -16.23 -7.73 -6.92
CA TRP A 25 -15.18 -7.14 -7.77
C TRP A 25 -13.76 -7.46 -7.28
N ALA A 26 -13.46 -8.74 -7.03
CA ALA A 26 -12.08 -9.15 -6.81
C ALA A 26 -11.31 -9.15 -8.14
N HIS A 27 -10.49 -8.12 -8.36
CA HIS A 27 -9.54 -8.06 -9.47
C HIS A 27 -8.23 -8.73 -9.04
N PHE A 28 -7.67 -9.62 -9.88
CA PHE A 28 -6.44 -10.34 -9.56
C PHE A 28 -5.70 -10.76 -10.83
N GLU A 29 -4.69 -9.97 -11.21
CA GLU A 29 -3.77 -10.21 -12.32
C GLU A 29 -2.66 -11.19 -11.93
N ARG A 30 -3.01 -12.47 -11.81
CA ARG A 30 -2.09 -13.54 -11.36
C ARG A 30 -0.87 -13.70 -12.24
N GLU A 31 -1.05 -13.66 -13.56
CA GLU A 31 0.03 -13.84 -14.52
C GLU A 31 1.03 -12.69 -14.40
N ARG A 32 0.51 -11.45 -14.32
CA ARG A 32 1.34 -10.27 -14.15
C ARG A 32 2.10 -10.26 -12.83
N LEU A 33 1.48 -10.67 -11.72
CA LEU A 33 2.18 -10.82 -10.44
C LEU A 33 3.27 -11.90 -10.52
N ALA A 34 3.01 -13.03 -11.19
CA ALA A 34 4.02 -14.08 -11.37
C ALA A 34 5.22 -13.61 -12.21
N GLU A 35 5.01 -12.78 -13.23
CA GLU A 35 6.09 -12.14 -13.99
C GLU A 35 6.98 -11.25 -13.12
N LEU A 36 6.42 -10.65 -12.06
CA LEU A 36 7.14 -9.86 -11.06
C LEU A 36 7.72 -10.70 -9.91
N ALA A 37 7.75 -12.03 -10.08
CA ALA A 37 8.17 -13.02 -9.10
C ALA A 37 7.31 -13.08 -7.82
N VAL A 38 6.07 -12.56 -7.87
CA VAL A 38 5.10 -12.65 -6.79
C VAL A 38 4.15 -13.82 -7.03
N THR A 39 4.34 -14.90 -6.28
CA THR A 39 3.45 -16.07 -6.34
C THR A 39 2.61 -16.16 -5.07
N VAL A 40 1.33 -15.79 -5.16
CA VAL A 40 0.44 -15.79 -4.00
C VAL A 40 -0.59 -16.91 -4.06
N ASN A 41 -0.56 -17.77 -3.04
CA ASN A 41 -1.60 -18.78 -2.84
C ASN A 41 -2.93 -18.11 -2.43
N GLN A 42 -4.08 -18.70 -2.78
CA GLN A 42 -5.42 -18.16 -2.44
C GLN A 42 -5.67 -17.96 -0.94
N HIS A 43 -4.80 -18.49 -0.07
CA HIS A 43 -4.88 -18.34 1.38
C HIS A 43 -3.95 -17.25 1.95
N GLY A 44 -3.08 -16.64 1.13
CA GLY A 44 -2.24 -15.52 1.55
C GLY A 44 -3.13 -14.30 1.81
N LYS A 45 -2.95 -13.63 2.95
CA LYS A 45 -3.66 -12.39 3.27
C LYS A 45 -3.06 -11.24 2.47
N MET A 46 -3.48 -11.12 1.21
CA MET A 46 -3.18 -9.97 0.35
C MET A 46 -3.56 -8.65 1.03
N PRO A 47 -2.89 -7.53 0.70
CA PRO A 47 -3.37 -6.20 1.09
C PRO A 47 -4.63 -5.84 0.31
N ASP A 48 -5.36 -4.82 0.74
CA ASP A 48 -6.60 -4.38 0.06
C ASP A 48 -6.38 -3.92 -1.39
N LEU A 49 -5.19 -3.43 -1.74
CA LEU A 49 -4.84 -3.03 -3.11
C LEU A 49 -3.34 -3.23 -3.38
N VAL A 50 -3.02 -3.76 -4.57
CA VAL A 50 -1.65 -3.86 -5.09
C VAL A 50 -1.56 -3.12 -6.41
N VAL A 51 -0.61 -2.18 -6.50
CA VAL A 51 -0.32 -1.43 -7.73
C VAL A 51 1.15 -1.62 -8.08
N TYR A 52 1.44 -2.02 -9.31
CA TYR A 52 2.81 -2.00 -9.85
C TYR A 52 3.05 -0.68 -10.57
N LEU A 53 4.16 0.00 -10.28
CA LEU A 53 4.57 1.25 -10.92
C LEU A 53 5.80 1.01 -11.80
N PRO A 54 5.63 0.80 -13.12
CA PRO A 54 6.72 0.38 -14.00
C PRO A 54 7.90 1.34 -14.05
N ASP A 55 7.65 2.65 -14.02
CA ASP A 55 8.69 3.68 -14.14
C ASP A 55 9.67 3.71 -12.96
N ARG A 56 9.26 3.17 -11.81
CA ARG A 56 10.07 3.11 -10.58
C ARG A 56 10.45 1.69 -10.19
N ASP A 57 9.89 0.71 -10.88
CA ASP A 57 9.96 -0.71 -10.52
C ASP A 57 9.55 -0.94 -9.05
N TRP A 58 8.36 -0.46 -8.69
CA TRP A 58 7.79 -0.58 -7.35
C TRP A 58 6.47 -1.36 -7.32
N LEU A 59 6.27 -2.16 -6.28
CA LEU A 59 4.97 -2.66 -5.85
C LEU A 59 4.48 -1.86 -4.65
N VAL A 60 3.42 -1.11 -4.87
CA VAL A 60 2.73 -0.32 -3.84
C VAL A 60 1.61 -1.16 -3.24
N LEU A 61 1.80 -1.54 -1.98
CA LEU A 61 0.94 -2.39 -1.17
C LEU A 61 0.10 -1.51 -0.25
N MET A 62 -1.20 -1.44 -0.46
CA MET A 62 -2.08 -0.48 0.23
C MET A 62 -3.15 -1.18 1.07
N GLU A 63 -3.37 -0.69 2.30
CA GLU A 63 -4.40 -1.17 3.21
C GLU A 63 -5.44 -0.07 3.51
N ALA A 64 -6.73 -0.40 3.42
CA ALA A 64 -7.82 0.45 3.87
C ALA A 64 -7.95 0.35 5.40
N ALA A 65 -7.16 1.16 6.10
CA ALA A 65 -6.90 1.02 7.52
C ALA A 65 -8.12 1.24 8.43
N SER A 66 -9.16 1.91 7.95
CA SER A 66 -10.42 2.10 8.71
C SER A 66 -11.15 0.79 9.01
N SER A 67 -10.90 -0.28 8.24
CA SER A 67 -11.60 -1.56 8.38
C SER A 67 -10.80 -2.56 9.20
N HIS A 68 -9.50 -2.73 8.90
CA HIS A 68 -8.66 -3.81 9.46
C HIS A 68 -7.47 -3.30 10.28
N GLY A 69 -7.33 -1.97 10.42
CA GLY A 69 -6.15 -1.33 11.00
C GLY A 69 -5.06 -1.04 9.95
N PRO A 70 -4.07 -0.20 10.28
CA PRO A 70 -2.98 0.15 9.37
C PRO A 70 -2.04 -1.03 9.11
N VAL A 71 -1.07 -0.79 8.23
CA VAL A 71 0.17 -1.55 8.22
C VAL A 71 0.91 -1.30 9.55
N ASP A 72 0.63 -2.15 10.53
CA ASP A 72 1.37 -2.21 11.78
C ASP A 72 2.62 -3.10 11.66
N ALA A 73 3.48 -3.13 12.70
CA ALA A 73 4.73 -3.88 12.64
C ALA A 73 4.54 -5.36 12.30
N LYS A 74 3.43 -5.97 12.76
CA LYS A 74 3.11 -7.35 12.43
C LYS A 74 2.70 -7.47 10.96
N ARG A 75 1.79 -6.61 10.51
CA ARG A 75 1.29 -6.63 9.13
C ARG A 75 2.40 -6.32 8.11
N HIS A 76 3.29 -5.39 8.44
CA HIS A 76 4.50 -5.11 7.67
C HIS A 76 5.35 -6.37 7.47
N GLY A 77 5.63 -7.11 8.56
CA GLY A 77 6.36 -8.38 8.48
C GLY A 77 5.63 -9.45 7.66
N GLU A 78 4.31 -9.57 7.82
CA GLU A 78 3.50 -10.49 7.01
C GLU A 78 3.58 -10.16 5.51
N LEU A 79 3.46 -8.89 5.13
CA LEU A 79 3.55 -8.46 3.74
C LEU A 79 4.99 -8.59 3.20
N SER A 80 6.00 -8.29 4.01
CA SER A 80 7.41 -8.45 3.64
C SER A 80 7.72 -9.90 3.26
N VAL A 81 7.24 -10.86 4.05
CA VAL A 81 7.39 -12.30 3.74
C VAL A 81 6.54 -12.70 2.53
N LEU A 82 5.31 -12.21 2.44
CA LEU A 82 4.40 -12.54 1.33
C LEU A 82 4.95 -12.10 -0.04
N PHE A 83 5.73 -11.02 -0.06
CA PHE A 83 6.31 -10.43 -1.26
C PHE A 83 7.85 -10.51 -1.24
N GLU A 84 8.45 -11.44 -0.50
CA GLU A 84 9.91 -11.51 -0.30
C GLU A 84 10.68 -11.77 -1.60
N ASP A 85 10.08 -12.54 -2.51
CA ASP A 85 10.66 -12.88 -3.81
C ASP A 85 10.34 -11.85 -4.91
N ALA A 86 9.58 -10.79 -4.57
CA ALA A 86 9.21 -9.77 -5.55
C ALA A 86 10.46 -9.14 -6.17
N SER A 87 10.48 -9.06 -7.50
CA SER A 87 11.56 -8.35 -8.20
C SER A 87 11.50 -6.82 -7.96
N PRO A 88 10.31 -6.18 -7.97
CA PRO A 88 10.17 -4.75 -7.69
C PRO A 88 10.39 -4.41 -6.21
N GLY A 89 10.80 -3.16 -5.94
CA GLY A 89 10.87 -2.63 -4.57
C GLY A 89 9.49 -2.49 -3.93
N LEU A 90 9.38 -2.73 -2.62
CA LEU A 90 8.10 -2.68 -1.91
C LEU A 90 7.87 -1.31 -1.28
N VAL A 91 6.64 -0.80 -1.41
CA VAL A 91 6.16 0.43 -0.77
C VAL A 91 4.86 0.11 -0.02
N TYR A 92 4.80 0.46 1.26
CA TYR A 92 3.65 0.14 2.12
C TYR A 92 2.86 1.39 2.47
N ILE A 93 1.56 1.40 2.17
CA ILE A 93 0.68 2.55 2.42
C ILE A 93 -0.50 2.16 3.31
N SER A 94 -0.66 2.85 4.43
CA SER A 94 -1.92 2.82 5.19
C SER A 94 -2.83 3.94 4.73
N CYS A 95 -4.04 3.62 4.27
CA CYS A 95 -5.01 4.60 3.78
C CYS A 95 -6.12 4.83 4.80
N PHE A 96 -6.33 6.10 5.17
CA PHE A 96 -7.40 6.52 6.06
C PHE A 96 -8.37 7.47 5.36
N PRO A 97 -9.65 7.55 5.81
CA PRO A 97 -10.56 8.58 5.31
C PRO A 97 -10.05 9.98 5.71
N ASP A 98 -9.55 10.14 6.93
CA ASP A 98 -9.03 11.41 7.43
C ASP A 98 -7.97 11.23 8.55
N ARG A 99 -7.28 12.33 8.88
CA ARG A 99 -6.29 12.35 9.97
C ARG A 99 -6.90 12.16 11.36
N ARG A 100 -8.21 12.39 11.54
CA ARG A 100 -8.90 12.17 12.82
C ARG A 100 -9.06 10.67 13.09
N GLU A 101 -9.38 9.88 12.07
CA GLU A 101 -9.43 8.43 12.12
C GLU A 101 -8.03 7.86 12.32
N MET A 102 -7.05 8.32 11.52
CA MET A 102 -5.63 7.93 11.63
C MET A 102 -5.10 8.06 13.06
N ARG A 103 -5.47 9.14 13.78
CA ARG A 103 -5.00 9.39 15.15
C ARG A 103 -5.27 8.23 16.12
N LYS A 104 -6.36 7.49 15.94
CA LYS A 104 -6.70 6.32 16.78
C LYS A 104 -5.66 5.20 16.64
N TYR A 105 -4.99 5.15 15.50
CA TYR A 105 -4.04 4.10 15.11
C TYR A 105 -2.59 4.57 15.10
N LEU A 106 -2.32 5.86 15.31
CA LEU A 106 -0.98 6.46 15.19
C LEU A 106 0.13 5.66 15.89
N HIS A 107 -0.15 5.16 17.10
CA HIS A 107 0.77 4.37 17.91
C HIS A 107 1.06 2.95 17.38
N ARG A 108 0.36 2.51 16.33
CA ARG A 108 0.48 1.18 15.73
C ARG A 108 1.09 1.21 14.34
N ILE A 109 1.13 2.36 13.67
CA ILE A 109 1.65 2.49 12.31
C ILE A 109 3.14 2.12 12.33
N ALA A 110 3.54 1.20 11.44
CA ALA A 110 4.93 0.76 11.36
C ALA A 110 5.84 1.89 10.85
N TRP A 111 7.08 1.90 11.34
CA TRP A 111 8.16 2.63 10.66
C TRP A 111 8.40 2.03 9.27
N GLU A 112 9.10 2.77 8.40
CA GLU A 112 9.39 2.39 7.02
C GLU A 112 8.10 2.17 6.19
N THR A 113 7.02 2.87 6.59
CA THR A 113 5.74 2.89 5.85
C THR A 113 5.24 4.33 5.68
N ASP A 114 4.34 4.52 4.72
CA ASP A 114 3.68 5.79 4.49
C ASP A 114 2.19 5.73 4.80
N VAL A 115 1.61 6.91 5.00
CA VAL A 115 0.19 7.08 5.25
C VAL A 115 -0.40 8.09 4.27
N TRP A 116 -1.56 7.76 3.76
CA TRP A 116 -2.39 8.63 2.93
C TRP A 116 -3.75 8.86 3.58
N CYS A 117 -4.25 10.09 3.55
CA CYS A 117 -5.57 10.46 4.04
C CYS A 117 -6.40 11.04 2.90
N ALA A 118 -7.61 10.51 2.68
CA ALA A 118 -8.46 10.91 1.56
C ALA A 118 -8.97 12.36 1.65
N ASP A 119 -9.07 12.93 2.86
CA ASP A 119 -9.46 14.33 3.07
C ASP A 119 -8.37 15.34 2.65
N ASP A 120 -7.11 14.92 2.55
CA ASP A 120 -5.97 15.71 2.09
C ASP A 120 -5.21 14.95 0.97
N PRO A 121 -5.84 14.69 -0.19
CA PRO A 121 -5.43 13.63 -1.12
C PRO A 121 -4.10 13.90 -1.84
N THR A 122 -3.59 15.14 -1.81
CA THR A 122 -2.34 15.55 -2.45
C THR A 122 -1.10 15.35 -1.58
N HIS A 123 -1.26 14.88 -0.34
CA HIS A 123 -0.15 14.75 0.62
C HIS A 123 0.04 13.31 1.09
N LEU A 124 1.27 13.00 1.50
CA LEU A 124 1.64 11.78 2.22
C LEU A 124 2.28 12.14 3.55
N ILE A 125 2.15 11.24 4.52
CA ILE A 125 2.87 11.29 5.79
C ILE A 125 3.85 10.11 5.80
N HIS A 126 5.13 10.40 5.83
CA HIS A 126 6.19 9.40 5.88
C HIS A 126 6.53 9.04 7.33
N PHE A 127 6.40 7.78 7.70
CA PHE A 127 6.82 7.28 9.01
C PHE A 127 8.23 6.70 8.90
N ASP A 128 9.21 7.57 8.74
CA ASP A 128 10.62 7.17 8.72
C ASP A 128 11.57 8.33 9.01
N GLY A 129 12.88 8.05 9.01
CA GLY A 129 13.95 8.96 9.39
C GLY A 129 14.59 9.76 8.26
N GLU A 130 15.92 9.86 8.31
CA GLU A 130 16.74 10.90 7.67
C GLU A 130 16.67 11.03 6.14
N ARG A 131 16.02 10.09 5.45
CA ARG A 131 15.92 10.04 3.99
C ARG A 131 15.29 11.30 3.37
N PHE A 132 14.45 12.03 4.12
CA PHE A 132 13.65 13.15 3.60
C PHE A 132 13.85 14.49 4.33
N LEU A 133 14.94 14.65 5.09
CA LEU A 133 15.19 15.90 5.80
C LEU A 133 15.69 17.00 4.84
N GLY A 134 14.91 18.06 4.66
CA GLY A 134 15.30 19.23 3.88
C GLY A 134 14.23 20.32 3.85
N PRO A 135 14.58 21.56 3.47
CA PRO A 135 13.60 22.62 3.25
C PRO A 135 12.65 22.31 2.09
N TYR A 136 11.41 22.81 2.17
CA TYR A 136 10.41 22.74 1.09
C TYR A 136 10.42 23.98 0.17
N GLU A 137 11.31 24.94 0.46
CA GLU A 137 11.50 26.20 -0.28
C GLU A 137 12.73 26.13 -1.19
#